data_AF-A0A965E3K3-F1
#
_entry.id   AF-A0A965E3K3-F1
#
_cell.length_a   1.000
_cell.length_b   1.000
_cell.length_c   1.000
_cell.angle_alpha   90.00
_cell.angle_beta   90.00
_cell.angle_gamma   90.00
#
_symmetry.space_group_name_H-M   'P 1'
#
loop_
_entity.id
_entity.type
_entity.pdbx_description
1 polymer ?
#
loop_
_entity_poly.entity_id
_entity_poly.type
_entity_poly.pdbx_seq_one_letter_code
_entity_poly.pdbx_strand_id
1 'polypeptide(L)'
;MLRIFIVSLVLTTSSRAGIYFGDAAPPVPRLSAIRSDILQSRAAAAVPTGPLDPDSPRARFQSLARRLEIAQDFGPFSTSDLVSLSACYLYLGRPTDAIRLLQRGDRTHFLVRANLATAYFLIGHYDLAHRYQSQLLRDWPQVAASWSSDDLVRCRVAERAFERLIVHRADEMRRGVNRDLPLDPIFPGFVVESPDGDYEAGVLSPTVRDRLPSDAALTLLQLLLWLPADQRLYWQMGEMLAALGQVELGSVFLEDLVNAGLDFKGLRRHRKVLKEAAEALRILKLAPNAVFLRGSIVLVGPSALPPGISGHVWAGSAFTAPIVVNAFQRDEDAAPTTVLVESVPSPTLPFNWRHIAVSFAFGFLVAALLGFQLQEWRRRAALGRQVQESNS
;
A
#
# COMPACT_ATOMS: atom_id res chain seq x y z
N MET A 1 51.22 -4.55 18.10
CA MET A 1 50.10 -4.95 17.21
C MET A 1 48.80 -4.42 17.81
N LEU A 2 48.28 -3.31 17.28
CA LEU A 2 47.09 -2.65 17.80
C LEU A 2 45.85 -3.18 17.05
N ARG A 3 45.00 -3.95 17.73
CA ARG A 3 43.70 -4.39 17.17
C ARG A 3 42.70 -3.25 17.31
N ILE A 4 42.43 -2.54 16.21
CA ILE A 4 41.34 -1.56 16.13
C ILE A 4 40.04 -2.36 16.12
N PHE A 5 39.28 -2.27 17.20
CA PHE A 5 37.89 -2.73 17.24
C PHE A 5 37.04 -1.75 16.43
N ILE A 6 36.62 -2.15 15.23
CA ILE A 6 35.61 -1.43 14.46
C ILE A 6 34.28 -1.68 15.17
N VAL A 7 33.82 -0.69 15.93
CA VAL A 7 32.45 -0.64 16.45
C VAL A 7 31.53 -0.54 15.24
N SER A 8 30.86 -1.65 14.92
CA SER A 8 29.82 -1.70 13.89
C SER A 8 28.58 -1.00 14.43
N LEU A 9 28.48 0.30 14.16
CA LEU A 9 27.21 1.01 14.28
C LEU A 9 26.28 0.45 13.20
N VAL A 10 25.41 -0.47 13.59
CA VAL A 10 24.34 -1.00 12.73
C VAL A 10 23.32 0.11 12.56
N LEU A 11 23.58 1.02 11.63
CA LEU A 11 22.52 1.83 11.05
C LEU A 11 21.57 0.84 10.38
N THR A 12 20.40 0.64 10.97
CA THR A 12 19.30 -0.11 10.37
C THR A 12 18.78 0.70 9.18
N THR A 13 19.53 0.69 8.09
CA THR A 13 19.07 1.21 6.81
C THR A 13 17.89 0.34 6.42
N SER A 14 16.68 0.90 6.53
CA SER A 14 15.44 0.21 6.19
C SER A 14 15.56 -0.32 4.77
N SER A 15 15.70 -1.63 4.65
CA SER A 15 15.90 -2.36 3.40
C SER A 15 14.70 -2.14 2.49
N ARG A 16 14.83 -1.28 1.49
CA ARG A 16 13.87 -1.13 0.38
C ARG A 16 13.56 -2.51 -0.23
N ALA A 17 12.34 -3.07 -0.37
CA ALA A 17 12.28 -4.33 -1.15
C ALA A 17 12.62 -4.02 -2.65
N GLY A 18 12.86 -5.02 -3.51
CA GLY A 18 13.19 -4.89 -4.96
C GLY A 18 14.49 -4.19 -5.32
N ILE A 19 15.00 -3.42 -4.38
CA ILE A 19 16.36 -2.92 -4.27
C ILE A 19 16.87 -3.41 -2.91
N TYR A 20 17.29 -4.67 -2.88
CA TYR A 20 17.62 -5.35 -1.64
C TYR A 20 18.92 -4.83 -1.02
N PHE A 21 18.95 -4.71 0.30
CA PHE A 21 20.14 -4.32 1.07
C PHE A 21 20.62 -5.49 1.92
N GLY A 22 21.70 -6.13 1.48
CA GLY A 22 22.37 -7.20 2.20
C GLY A 22 21.42 -8.28 2.68
N ASP A 23 21.67 -8.80 3.88
CA ASP A 23 20.91 -9.92 4.45
C ASP A 23 19.63 -9.48 5.18
N ALA A 24 19.34 -8.18 5.28
CA ALA A 24 18.16 -7.70 6.01
C ALA A 24 16.89 -7.86 5.16
N ALA A 25 15.87 -8.52 5.74
CA ALA A 25 14.56 -8.58 5.11
C ALA A 25 14.00 -7.15 4.94
N PRO A 26 13.31 -6.86 3.83
CA PRO A 26 12.65 -5.57 3.66
C PRO A 26 11.53 -5.38 4.70
N PRO A 27 11.40 -4.17 5.30
CA PRO A 27 10.38 -3.94 6.30
C PRO A 27 9.01 -4.03 5.64
N VAL A 28 8.03 -4.47 6.43
CA VAL A 28 6.63 -4.50 5.99
C VAL A 28 6.19 -3.07 5.69
N PRO A 29 5.71 -2.80 4.48
CA PRO A 29 5.25 -1.46 4.15
C PRO A 29 4.05 -1.04 5.00
N ARG A 30 4.03 0.24 5.40
CA ARG A 30 2.94 0.81 6.22
C ARG A 30 2.11 1.76 5.38
N LEU A 31 0.80 1.53 5.34
CA LEU A 31 -0.13 2.40 4.62
C LEU A 31 -0.20 3.82 5.20
N SER A 32 0.02 4.02 6.50
CA SER A 32 -0.01 5.34 7.13
C SER A 32 1.17 6.23 6.72
N ALA A 33 2.36 5.64 6.50
CA ALA A 33 3.58 6.35 6.14
C ALA A 33 3.93 6.29 4.63
N ILE A 34 3.06 5.65 3.84
CA ILE A 34 3.33 5.34 2.42
C ILE A 34 3.79 6.55 1.62
N ARG A 35 3.05 7.65 1.69
CA ARG A 35 3.30 8.82 0.86
C ARG A 35 4.64 9.45 1.23
N SER A 36 4.92 9.64 2.52
CA SER A 36 6.20 10.17 2.98
C SER A 36 7.35 9.26 2.59
N ASP A 37 7.19 7.94 2.71
CA ASP A 37 8.24 6.97 2.38
C ASP A 37 8.58 7.01 0.89
N ILE A 38 7.57 7.06 0.01
CA ILE A 38 7.76 7.16 -1.44
C ILE A 38 8.39 8.51 -1.81
N LEU A 39 7.91 9.62 -1.26
CA LEU A 39 8.48 10.94 -1.55
C LEU A 39 9.93 11.05 -1.09
N GLN A 40 10.27 10.51 0.07
CA GLN A 40 11.67 10.42 0.53
C GLN A 40 12.53 9.57 -0.41
N SER A 41 12.00 8.45 -0.91
CA SER A 41 12.69 7.64 -1.93
C SER A 41 12.93 8.43 -3.22
N ARG A 42 11.93 9.18 -3.71
CA ARG A 42 12.07 10.03 -4.92
C ARG A 42 13.12 11.11 -4.71
N ALA A 43 13.12 11.73 -3.54
CA ALA A 43 14.10 12.77 -3.18
C ALA A 43 15.54 12.23 -3.16
N ALA A 44 15.75 10.93 -2.85
CA ALA A 44 17.08 10.32 -2.92
C ALA A 44 17.65 10.30 -4.35
N ALA A 45 16.79 10.01 -5.34
CA ALA A 45 17.18 9.92 -6.75
C ALA A 45 17.34 11.29 -7.42
N ALA A 46 16.60 12.31 -6.95
CA ALA A 46 16.63 13.65 -7.52
C ALA A 46 18.03 14.29 -7.46
N VAL A 47 18.39 15.04 -8.51
CA VAL A 47 19.60 15.86 -8.52
C VAL A 47 19.32 17.13 -7.71
N PRO A 48 20.08 17.42 -6.64
CA PRO A 48 19.86 18.61 -5.84
C PRO A 48 20.20 19.87 -6.64
N THR A 49 19.38 20.91 -6.53
CA THR A 49 19.59 22.22 -7.16
C THR A 49 20.43 23.19 -6.31
N GLY A 50 20.99 22.72 -5.20
CA GLY A 50 21.79 23.50 -4.26
C GLY A 50 22.68 22.62 -3.38
N PRO A 51 23.25 23.17 -2.30
CA PRO A 51 24.02 22.40 -1.33
C PRO A 51 23.21 21.21 -0.82
N LEU A 52 23.85 20.05 -0.74
CA LEU A 52 23.20 18.84 -0.26
C LEU A 52 23.02 18.92 1.26
N ASP A 53 21.77 18.86 1.71
CA ASP A 53 21.46 18.69 3.13
C ASP A 53 22.04 17.35 3.65
N PRO A 54 22.93 17.38 4.66
CA PRO A 54 23.52 16.17 5.24
C PRO A 54 22.51 15.15 5.76
N ASP A 55 21.32 15.59 6.18
CA ASP A 55 20.27 14.72 6.72
C ASP A 55 19.33 14.18 5.63
N SER A 56 19.48 14.66 4.39
CA SER A 56 18.67 14.21 3.27
C SER A 56 18.83 12.71 3.00
N PRO A 57 17.78 12.02 2.50
CA PRO A 57 17.89 10.62 2.06
C PRO A 57 19.05 10.39 1.08
N ARG A 58 19.29 11.34 0.16
CA ARG A 58 20.38 11.27 -0.81
C ARG A 58 21.76 11.29 -0.14
N ALA A 59 21.99 12.19 0.81
CA ALA A 59 23.25 12.28 1.55
C ALA A 59 23.55 10.97 2.30
N ARG A 60 22.54 10.38 2.93
CA ARG A 60 22.66 9.09 3.62
C ARG A 60 23.10 7.96 2.67
N PHE A 61 22.47 7.85 1.50
CA PHE A 61 22.87 6.84 0.50
C PHE A 61 24.24 7.11 -0.12
N GLN A 62 24.62 8.38 -0.34
CA GLN A 62 25.95 8.72 -0.83
C GLN A 62 27.05 8.38 0.18
N SER A 63 26.80 8.66 1.47
CA SER A 63 27.72 8.32 2.55
C SER A 63 27.90 6.81 2.68
N LEU A 64 26.79 6.06 2.61
CA LEU A 64 26.82 4.59 2.62
C LEU A 64 27.57 4.02 1.40
N ALA A 65 27.28 4.50 0.19
CA ALA A 65 27.96 4.08 -1.02
C ALA A 65 29.47 4.31 -0.93
N ARG A 66 29.89 5.52 -0.51
CA ARG A 66 31.31 5.84 -0.33
C ARG A 66 32.00 4.90 0.66
N ARG A 67 31.35 4.61 1.79
CA ARG A 67 31.90 3.67 2.79
C ARG A 67 32.09 2.27 2.21
N LEU A 68 31.11 1.78 1.43
CA LEU A 68 31.18 0.47 0.78
C LEU A 68 32.18 0.44 -0.38
N GLU A 69 32.34 1.52 -1.13
CA GLU A 69 33.38 1.68 -2.15
C GLU A 69 34.79 1.60 -1.53
N ILE A 70 35.03 2.30 -0.41
CA ILE A 70 36.29 2.19 0.33
C ILE A 70 36.53 0.75 0.82
N ALA A 71 35.49 0.08 1.32
CA ALA A 71 35.59 -1.31 1.73
C ALA A 71 35.90 -2.25 0.56
N GLN A 72 35.36 -1.96 -0.63
CA GLN A 72 35.65 -2.70 -1.86
C GLN A 72 37.12 -2.59 -2.28
N ASP A 73 37.70 -1.40 -2.17
CA ASP A 73 39.08 -1.14 -2.61
C ASP A 73 40.14 -1.61 -1.60
N PHE A 74 39.84 -1.53 -0.30
CA PHE A 74 40.85 -1.66 0.76
C PHE A 74 40.50 -2.66 1.86
N GLY A 75 39.35 -3.33 1.81
CA GLY A 75 38.83 -4.15 2.90
C GLY A 75 38.20 -5.47 2.47
N PRO A 76 37.66 -6.24 3.43
CA PRO A 76 36.81 -7.37 3.11
C PRO A 76 35.51 -6.87 2.47
N PHE A 77 35.15 -7.43 1.31
CA PHE A 77 33.96 -7.06 0.56
C PHE A 77 33.11 -8.30 0.27
N SER A 78 32.01 -8.44 0.99
CA SER A 78 31.12 -9.60 0.89
C SER A 78 30.08 -9.45 -0.22
N THR A 79 29.36 -10.55 -0.54
CA THR A 79 28.18 -10.48 -1.43
C THR A 79 27.09 -9.57 -0.85
N SER A 80 26.95 -9.54 0.48
CA SER A 80 26.00 -8.67 1.19
C SER A 80 26.35 -7.18 1.00
N ASP A 81 27.65 -6.84 1.04
CA ASP A 81 28.16 -5.50 0.75
C ASP A 81 27.96 -5.13 -0.72
N LEU A 82 28.20 -6.07 -1.63
CA LEU A 82 27.98 -5.90 -3.07
C LEU A 82 26.50 -5.59 -3.38
N VAL A 83 25.58 -6.36 -2.79
CA VAL A 83 24.13 -6.13 -2.89
C VAL A 83 23.76 -4.76 -2.33
N SER A 84 24.27 -4.41 -1.14
CA SER A 84 24.01 -3.11 -0.49
C SER A 84 24.54 -1.92 -1.28
N LEU A 85 25.73 -2.02 -1.87
CA LEU A 85 26.32 -0.97 -2.71
C LEU A 85 25.52 -0.81 -4.01
N SER A 86 25.13 -1.92 -4.65
CA SER A 86 24.27 -1.88 -5.84
C SER A 86 22.92 -1.22 -5.55
N ALA A 87 22.36 -1.47 -4.36
CA ALA A 87 21.14 -0.83 -3.91
C ALA A 87 21.30 0.68 -3.79
N CYS A 88 22.39 1.14 -3.17
CA CYS A 88 22.70 2.57 -3.11
C CYS A 88 22.76 3.21 -4.52
N TYR A 89 23.38 2.54 -5.49
CA TYR A 89 23.41 3.02 -6.86
C TYR A 89 22.02 3.11 -7.50
N LEU A 90 21.15 2.12 -7.26
CA LEU A 90 19.77 2.16 -7.77
C LEU A 90 18.97 3.32 -7.16
N TYR A 91 19.08 3.55 -5.84
CA TYR A 91 18.44 4.70 -5.18
C TYR A 91 18.96 6.05 -5.64
N LEU A 92 20.24 6.14 -5.99
CA LEU A 92 20.86 7.36 -6.47
C LEU A 92 20.61 7.62 -7.96
N GLY A 93 19.83 6.77 -8.65
CA GLY A 93 19.55 6.90 -10.08
C GLY A 93 20.73 6.50 -10.97
N ARG A 94 21.59 5.58 -10.50
CA ARG A 94 22.80 5.10 -11.20
C ARG A 94 22.69 3.60 -11.58
N PRO A 95 21.67 3.17 -12.35
CA PRO A 95 21.44 1.75 -12.64
C PRO A 95 22.60 1.09 -13.42
N THR A 96 23.28 1.83 -14.30
CA THR A 96 24.44 1.31 -15.06
C THR A 96 25.60 0.93 -14.14
N ASP A 97 25.82 1.70 -13.06
CA ASP A 97 26.86 1.40 -12.08
C ASP A 97 26.51 0.16 -11.25
N ALA A 98 25.23 0.02 -10.88
CA ALA A 98 24.72 -1.20 -10.26
C ALA A 98 24.94 -2.43 -11.14
N ILE A 99 24.64 -2.36 -12.45
CA ILE A 99 24.86 -3.47 -13.39
C ILE A 99 26.34 -3.84 -13.45
N ARG A 100 27.24 -2.86 -13.63
CA ARG A 100 28.69 -3.12 -13.71
C ARG A 100 29.23 -3.78 -12.45
N LEU A 101 28.73 -3.38 -11.28
CA LEU A 101 29.10 -3.97 -10.00
C LEU A 101 28.55 -5.40 -9.87
N LEU A 102 27.26 -5.59 -10.10
CA LEU A 102 26.56 -6.87 -9.90
C LEU A 102 27.03 -7.96 -10.88
N GLN A 103 27.43 -7.59 -12.09
CA GLN A 103 27.99 -8.54 -13.07
C GLN A 103 29.29 -9.20 -12.62
N ARG A 104 30.04 -8.59 -11.69
CA ARG A 104 31.28 -9.13 -11.13
C ARG A 104 31.04 -10.06 -9.93
N GLY A 105 29.86 -10.00 -9.32
CA GLY A 105 29.48 -10.80 -8.16
C GLY A 105 28.96 -12.20 -8.53
N ASP A 106 28.56 -12.94 -7.51
CA ASP A 106 27.87 -14.22 -7.69
C ASP A 106 26.46 -14.00 -8.24
N ARG A 107 26.30 -14.20 -9.55
CA ARG A 107 25.02 -14.08 -10.25
C ARG A 107 24.05 -15.22 -9.95
N THR A 108 24.45 -16.24 -9.19
CA THR A 108 23.54 -17.27 -8.69
C THR A 108 22.81 -16.85 -7.41
N HIS A 109 23.37 -15.88 -6.67
CA HIS A 109 22.76 -15.32 -5.48
C HIS A 109 21.46 -14.59 -5.81
N PHE A 110 20.36 -14.96 -5.15
CA PHE A 110 19.01 -14.47 -5.49
C PHE A 110 18.89 -12.94 -5.38
N LEU A 111 19.49 -12.31 -4.36
CA LEU A 111 19.49 -10.84 -4.23
C LEU A 111 20.27 -10.12 -5.32
N VAL A 112 21.35 -10.74 -5.84
CA VAL A 112 22.11 -10.18 -6.95
C VAL A 112 21.26 -10.19 -8.22
N ARG A 113 20.53 -11.29 -8.47
CA ARG A 113 19.59 -11.39 -9.59
C ARG A 113 18.45 -10.39 -9.49
N ALA A 114 17.89 -10.22 -8.29
CA ALA A 114 16.82 -9.27 -8.05
C ALA A 114 17.25 -7.83 -8.37
N ASN A 115 18.39 -7.38 -7.82
CA ASN A 115 18.91 -6.05 -8.12
C ASN A 115 19.32 -5.90 -9.59
N LEU A 116 19.83 -6.96 -10.25
CA LEU A 116 20.08 -6.95 -11.70
C LEU A 116 18.80 -6.77 -12.52
N ALA A 117 17.73 -7.51 -12.18
CA ALA A 117 16.44 -7.40 -12.85
C ALA A 117 15.90 -5.96 -12.76
N THR A 118 15.91 -5.38 -11.56
CA THR A 118 15.52 -3.98 -11.32
C THR A 118 16.40 -3.00 -12.10
N ALA A 119 17.72 -3.19 -12.09
CA ALA A 119 18.65 -2.30 -12.79
C ALA A 119 18.40 -2.29 -14.31
N TYR A 120 18.22 -3.47 -14.92
CA TYR A 120 17.90 -3.58 -16.35
C TYR A 120 16.52 -3.01 -16.69
N PHE A 121 15.53 -3.21 -15.82
CA PHE A 121 14.20 -2.62 -15.98
C PHE A 121 14.27 -1.09 -16.03
N LEU A 122 15.03 -0.47 -15.11
CA LEU A 122 15.19 0.98 -15.03
C LEU A 122 15.87 1.61 -16.26
N ILE A 123 16.69 0.85 -17.00
CA ILE A 123 17.31 1.32 -18.25
C ILE A 123 16.56 0.87 -19.50
N GLY A 124 15.35 0.30 -19.36
CA GLY A 124 14.49 -0.11 -20.49
C GLY A 124 14.91 -1.40 -21.18
N HIS A 125 15.88 -2.15 -20.64
CA HIS A 125 16.31 -3.44 -21.19
C HIS A 125 15.43 -4.59 -20.68
N TYR A 126 14.14 -4.57 -21.06
CA TYR A 126 13.13 -5.46 -20.49
C TYR A 126 13.38 -6.96 -20.72
N ASP A 127 14.01 -7.35 -21.83
CA ASP A 127 14.33 -8.77 -22.09
C ASP A 127 15.35 -9.33 -21.08
N LEU A 128 16.36 -8.51 -20.73
CA LEU A 128 17.36 -8.89 -19.73
C LEU A 128 16.75 -8.83 -18.32
N ALA A 129 15.94 -7.82 -18.03
CA ALA A 129 15.20 -7.72 -16.77
C ALA A 129 14.35 -8.97 -16.53
N HIS A 130 13.55 -9.36 -17.54
CA HIS A 130 12.71 -10.54 -17.49
C HIS A 130 13.54 -11.81 -17.30
N ARG A 131 14.65 -11.97 -18.03
CA ARG A 131 15.53 -13.15 -17.88
C ARG A 131 16.02 -13.32 -16.44
N TYR A 132 16.54 -12.26 -15.82
CA TYR A 132 17.02 -12.33 -14.43
C TYR A 132 15.87 -12.54 -13.45
N GLN A 133 14.72 -11.91 -13.68
CA GLN A 133 13.53 -12.07 -12.85
C GLN A 133 12.97 -13.49 -12.87
N SER A 134 12.83 -14.09 -14.05
CA SER A 134 12.33 -15.46 -14.17
C SER A 134 13.32 -16.48 -13.58
N GLN A 135 14.63 -16.23 -13.67
CA GLN A 135 15.65 -17.05 -13.00
C GLN A 135 15.56 -16.92 -11.48
N LEU A 136 15.36 -15.71 -10.96
CA LEU A 136 15.13 -15.45 -9.54
C LEU A 136 13.90 -16.21 -9.02
N LEU A 137 12.77 -16.14 -9.71
CA LEU A 137 11.52 -16.76 -9.26
C LEU A 137 11.55 -18.30 -9.31
N ARG A 138 12.31 -18.85 -10.27
CA ARG A 138 12.57 -20.29 -10.42
C ARG A 138 13.43 -20.81 -9.27
N ASP A 139 14.53 -20.11 -8.98
CA ASP A 139 15.52 -20.50 -7.97
C ASP A 139 15.27 -19.80 -6.63
N TRP A 140 14.01 -19.40 -6.36
CA TRP A 140 13.65 -18.67 -5.15
C TRP A 140 13.96 -19.50 -3.91
N PRO A 141 14.73 -18.97 -2.93
CA PRO A 141 15.16 -19.75 -1.79
C PRO A 141 13.98 -20.11 -0.88
N GLN A 142 14.05 -21.30 -0.28
CA GLN A 142 13.12 -21.71 0.78
C GLN A 142 13.56 -21.17 2.15
N VAL A 143 14.86 -20.90 2.31
CA VAL A 143 15.47 -20.34 3.52
C VAL A 143 16.52 -19.34 3.08
N ALA A 144 16.53 -18.17 3.73
CA ALA A 144 17.56 -17.16 3.56
C ALA A 144 18.02 -16.69 4.94
N ALA A 145 19.31 -16.41 5.08
CA ALA A 145 19.86 -15.92 6.34
C ALA A 145 19.15 -14.62 6.73
N SER A 146 18.73 -14.53 7.99
CA SER A 146 18.09 -13.33 8.57
C SER A 146 16.70 -12.97 8.01
N TRP A 147 16.07 -13.82 7.19
CA TRP A 147 14.72 -13.62 6.69
C TRP A 147 13.77 -14.66 7.28
N SER A 148 12.58 -14.24 7.69
CA SER A 148 11.53 -15.18 8.05
C SER A 148 10.91 -15.84 6.82
N SER A 149 10.25 -16.98 7.00
CA SER A 149 9.46 -17.62 5.94
C SER A 149 8.38 -16.68 5.39
N ASP A 150 7.78 -15.86 6.24
CA ASP A 150 6.78 -14.87 5.85
C ASP A 150 7.37 -13.75 4.99
N ASP A 151 8.61 -13.32 5.28
CA ASP A 151 9.33 -12.36 4.44
C ASP A 151 9.61 -12.92 3.05
N LEU A 152 10.03 -14.18 2.99
CA LEU A 152 10.28 -14.86 1.72
C LEU A 152 8.99 -15.02 0.90
N VAL A 153 7.88 -15.41 1.52
CA VAL A 153 6.58 -15.54 0.84
C VAL A 153 6.12 -14.18 0.32
N ARG A 154 6.12 -13.15 1.19
CA ARG A 154 5.70 -11.79 0.84
C ARG A 154 6.55 -11.21 -0.29
N CYS A 155 7.87 -11.30 -0.19
CA CYS A 155 8.77 -10.82 -1.23
C CYS A 155 8.56 -11.58 -2.55
N ARG A 156 8.33 -12.89 -2.50
CA ARG A 156 8.06 -13.68 -3.72
C ARG A 156 6.78 -13.25 -4.42
N VAL A 157 5.73 -12.88 -3.67
CA VAL A 157 4.49 -12.35 -4.26
C VAL A 157 4.76 -11.02 -4.98
N ALA A 158 5.50 -10.11 -4.34
CA ALA A 158 5.91 -8.86 -4.95
C ALA A 158 6.79 -9.07 -6.20
N GLU A 159 7.72 -10.02 -6.16
CA GLU A 159 8.57 -10.35 -7.31
C GLU A 159 7.79 -10.95 -8.48
N ARG A 160 6.75 -11.73 -8.23
CA ARG A 160 5.83 -12.20 -9.28
C ARG A 160 5.03 -11.05 -9.89
N ALA A 161 4.62 -10.09 -9.06
CA ALA A 161 3.95 -8.89 -9.54
C ALA A 161 4.90 -8.03 -10.39
N PHE A 162 6.17 -7.94 -9.98
CA PHE A 162 7.21 -7.25 -10.74
C PHE A 162 7.52 -7.93 -12.08
N GLU A 163 7.55 -9.27 -12.13
CA GLU A 163 7.69 -10.00 -13.40
C GLU A 163 6.57 -9.66 -14.38
N ARG A 164 5.31 -9.62 -13.91
CA ARG A 164 4.16 -9.21 -14.75
C ARG A 164 4.30 -7.77 -15.26
N LEU A 165 4.79 -6.87 -14.41
CA LEU A 165 5.11 -5.50 -14.82
C LEU A 165 6.16 -5.48 -15.94
N ILE A 166 7.28 -6.19 -15.77
CA ILE A 166 8.36 -6.27 -16.77
C ILE A 166 7.82 -6.78 -18.11
N VAL A 167 7.09 -7.89 -18.11
CA VAL A 167 6.52 -8.51 -19.32
C VAL A 167 5.58 -7.55 -20.02
N HIS A 168 4.67 -6.91 -19.28
CA HIS A 168 3.73 -5.96 -19.85
C HIS A 168 4.44 -4.76 -20.50
N ARG A 169 5.44 -4.18 -19.84
CA ARG A 169 6.22 -3.06 -20.39
C ARG A 169 7.05 -3.48 -21.61
N ALA A 170 7.57 -4.72 -21.64
CA ALA A 170 8.24 -5.27 -22.81
C ALA A 170 7.29 -5.44 -24.01
N ASP A 171 6.06 -5.89 -23.77
CA ASP A 171 5.03 -5.99 -24.80
C ASP A 171 4.63 -4.61 -25.34
N GLU A 172 4.42 -3.64 -24.44
CA GLU A 172 4.10 -2.25 -24.79
C GLU A 172 5.20 -1.63 -25.66
N MET A 173 6.47 -1.78 -25.27
CA MET A 173 7.61 -1.30 -26.05
C MET A 173 7.65 -1.91 -27.46
N ARG A 174 7.33 -3.21 -27.60
CA ARG A 174 7.30 -3.91 -28.89
C ARG A 174 6.13 -3.50 -29.77
N ARG A 175 4.96 -3.25 -29.18
CA ARG A 175 3.75 -2.82 -29.90
C ARG A 175 3.78 -1.35 -30.30
N GLY A 176 4.66 -0.56 -29.67
CA GLY A 176 4.71 0.88 -29.82
C GLY A 176 3.78 1.59 -28.83
N VAL A 177 4.06 2.88 -28.60
CA VAL A 177 3.40 3.67 -27.56
C VAL A 177 1.92 3.86 -27.89
N ASN A 178 1.04 3.33 -27.05
CA ASN A 178 -0.34 3.78 -26.99
C ASN A 178 -0.37 5.18 -26.34
N ARG A 179 -1.04 6.15 -26.96
CA ARG A 179 -1.10 7.53 -26.46
C ARG A 179 -1.85 7.64 -25.13
N ASP A 180 -2.77 6.71 -24.88
CA ASP A 180 -3.39 6.54 -23.58
C ASP A 180 -2.57 5.49 -22.83
N LEU A 181 -1.88 5.91 -21.76
CA LEU A 181 -1.13 5.00 -20.89
C LEU A 181 -2.13 4.30 -19.94
N PRO A 182 -2.50 3.03 -20.19
CA PRO A 182 -3.37 2.32 -19.25
C PRO A 182 -2.62 2.06 -17.94
N LEU A 183 -3.35 1.85 -16.84
CA LEU A 183 -2.77 1.28 -15.62
C LEU A 183 -2.08 -0.05 -15.94
N ASP A 184 -1.03 -0.39 -15.18
CA ASP A 184 -0.36 -1.67 -15.38
C ASP A 184 -1.28 -2.84 -14.98
N PRO A 185 -1.42 -3.89 -15.81
CA PRO A 185 -2.21 -5.09 -15.49
C PRO A 185 -1.46 -6.03 -14.53
N ILE A 186 -0.99 -5.49 -13.40
CA ILE A 186 -0.24 -6.22 -12.37
C ILE A 186 -1.14 -7.24 -11.67
N PHE A 187 -2.42 -6.91 -11.52
CA PHE A 187 -3.43 -7.81 -10.98
C PHE A 187 -4.41 -8.18 -12.09
N PRO A 188 -4.65 -9.49 -12.32
CA PRO A 188 -5.55 -9.93 -13.39
C PRO A 188 -6.93 -9.28 -13.30
N GLY A 189 -7.32 -8.56 -14.35
CA GLY A 189 -8.62 -7.92 -14.45
C GLY A 189 -8.78 -6.64 -13.62
N PHE A 190 -7.73 -6.10 -12.99
CA PHE A 190 -7.84 -4.81 -12.30
C PHE A 190 -8.10 -3.69 -13.30
N VAL A 191 -9.36 -3.24 -13.34
CA VAL A 191 -9.85 -2.13 -14.15
C VAL A 191 -10.73 -1.28 -13.25
N VAL A 192 -10.49 0.03 -13.28
CA VAL A 192 -11.21 1.01 -12.44
C VAL A 192 -12.34 1.71 -13.18
N GLU A 193 -12.35 1.61 -14.51
CA GLU A 193 -13.46 2.07 -15.33
C GLU A 193 -14.52 0.97 -15.43
N SER A 194 -15.79 1.38 -15.51
CA SER A 194 -16.90 0.49 -15.82
C SER A 194 -16.74 -0.11 -17.23
N PRO A 195 -17.49 -1.18 -17.57
CA PRO A 195 -17.53 -1.70 -18.95
C PRO A 195 -17.95 -0.64 -19.98
N ASP A 196 -18.73 0.36 -19.57
CA ASP A 196 -19.16 1.49 -20.40
C ASP A 196 -18.08 2.57 -20.55
N GLY A 197 -16.96 2.41 -19.83
CA GLY A 197 -15.83 3.34 -19.83
C GLY A 197 -16.02 4.53 -18.88
N ASP A 198 -17.00 4.48 -17.98
CA ASP A 198 -17.22 5.52 -16.97
C ASP A 198 -16.40 5.24 -15.72
N TYR A 199 -15.81 6.29 -15.14
CA TYR A 199 -15.02 6.19 -13.92
C TYR A 199 -15.82 6.72 -12.74
N GLU A 200 -15.91 5.91 -11.69
CA GLU A 200 -16.57 6.26 -10.43
C GLU A 200 -15.59 6.16 -9.26
N ALA A 201 -15.60 7.17 -8.39
CA ALA A 201 -14.68 7.25 -7.26
C ALA A 201 -14.84 6.07 -6.30
N GLY A 202 -13.80 5.24 -6.18
CA GLY A 202 -13.73 4.14 -5.22
C GLY A 202 -14.64 2.95 -5.51
N VAL A 203 -15.26 2.91 -6.70
CA VAL A 203 -16.09 1.78 -7.12
C VAL A 203 -15.25 0.83 -7.96
N LEU A 204 -15.19 -0.42 -7.54
CA LEU A 204 -14.72 -1.53 -8.37
C LEU A 204 -15.92 -2.41 -8.70
N SER A 205 -15.97 -2.92 -9.92
CA SER A 205 -16.96 -3.94 -10.24
C SER A 205 -16.81 -5.15 -9.30
N PRO A 206 -17.91 -5.80 -8.89
CA PRO A 206 -17.84 -6.96 -7.98
C PRO A 206 -16.90 -8.05 -8.50
N THR A 207 -16.96 -8.34 -9.80
CA THR A 207 -16.10 -9.34 -10.45
C THR A 207 -14.61 -9.02 -10.35
N VAL A 208 -14.24 -7.74 -10.42
CA VAL A 208 -12.84 -7.31 -10.26
C VAL A 208 -12.43 -7.39 -8.80
N ARG A 209 -13.30 -6.92 -7.89
CA ARG A 209 -13.06 -6.99 -6.44
C ARG A 209 -12.82 -8.44 -5.97
N ASP A 210 -13.63 -9.38 -6.43
CA ASP A 210 -13.53 -10.79 -6.04
C ASP A 210 -12.27 -11.49 -6.58
N ARG A 211 -11.67 -10.94 -7.65
CA ARG A 211 -10.43 -11.46 -8.26
C ARG A 211 -9.17 -10.83 -7.70
N LEU A 212 -9.28 -9.72 -6.97
CA LEU A 212 -8.13 -9.06 -6.40
C LEU A 212 -7.52 -9.91 -5.27
N PRO A 213 -6.21 -10.16 -5.29
CA PRO A 213 -5.53 -10.74 -4.14
C PRO A 213 -5.76 -9.89 -2.88
N SER A 214 -5.91 -10.53 -1.72
CA SER A 214 -6.11 -9.84 -0.45
C SER A 214 -4.93 -8.93 -0.07
N ASP A 215 -3.74 -9.21 -0.61
CA ASP A 215 -2.51 -8.45 -0.44
C ASP A 215 -2.18 -7.52 -1.63
N ALA A 216 -3.14 -7.28 -2.55
CA ALA A 216 -2.90 -6.48 -3.75
C ALA A 216 -2.37 -5.07 -3.43
N ALA A 217 -2.95 -4.37 -2.46
CA ALA A 217 -2.49 -3.03 -2.08
C ALA A 217 -1.09 -3.05 -1.45
N LEU A 218 -0.78 -4.05 -0.62
CA LEU A 218 0.56 -4.20 -0.03
C LEU A 218 1.60 -4.59 -1.09
N THR A 219 1.22 -5.41 -2.06
CA THR A 219 2.05 -5.78 -3.21
C THR A 219 2.36 -4.56 -4.07
N LEU A 220 1.35 -3.75 -4.39
CA LEU A 220 1.53 -2.53 -5.18
C LEU A 220 2.36 -1.48 -4.44
N LEU A 221 2.09 -1.28 -3.16
CA LEU A 221 2.93 -0.48 -2.26
C LEU A 221 4.37 -0.97 -2.29
N GLN A 222 4.56 -2.29 -2.22
CA GLN A 222 5.88 -2.86 -2.24
C GLN A 222 6.60 -2.50 -3.54
N LEU A 223 5.99 -2.69 -4.71
CA LEU A 223 6.56 -2.28 -6.01
C LEU A 223 6.87 -0.78 -6.08
N LEU A 224 6.02 0.07 -5.50
CA LEU A 224 6.26 1.51 -5.45
C LEU A 224 7.48 1.91 -4.61
N LEU A 225 7.79 1.14 -3.57
CA LEU A 225 9.03 1.37 -2.82
C LEU A 225 10.26 0.98 -3.63
N TRP A 226 10.12 0.06 -4.60
CA TRP A 226 11.21 -0.45 -5.46
C TRP A 226 11.46 0.53 -6.59
N LEU A 227 10.37 1.07 -7.12
CA LEU A 227 10.32 1.93 -8.28
C LEU A 227 9.64 3.24 -7.89
N PRO A 228 10.23 4.02 -6.96
CA PRO A 228 9.59 5.22 -6.42
C PRO A 228 9.32 6.25 -7.50
N ALA A 229 10.17 6.34 -8.52
CA ALA A 229 10.00 7.24 -9.64
C ALA A 229 8.96 6.77 -10.68
N ASP A 230 8.42 5.55 -10.57
CA ASP A 230 7.42 5.05 -11.51
C ASP A 230 6.07 5.75 -11.24
N GLN A 231 5.72 6.64 -12.16
CA GLN A 231 4.53 7.46 -12.08
C GLN A 231 3.24 6.66 -12.32
N ARG A 232 3.31 5.58 -13.09
CA ARG A 232 2.13 4.76 -13.43
C ARG A 232 1.77 3.84 -12.28
N LEU A 233 2.78 3.26 -11.61
CA LEU A 233 2.56 2.57 -10.33
C LEU A 233 2.00 3.52 -9.27
N TYR A 234 2.47 4.77 -9.24
CA TYR A 234 1.98 5.77 -8.28
C TYR A 234 0.53 6.14 -8.54
N TRP A 235 0.15 6.27 -9.81
CA TRP A 235 -1.24 6.45 -10.21
C TRP A 235 -2.07 5.24 -9.78
N GLN A 236 -1.65 4.04 -10.15
CA GLN A 236 -2.36 2.80 -9.82
C GLN A 236 -2.57 2.63 -8.32
N MET A 237 -1.65 3.12 -7.49
CA MET A 237 -1.80 3.09 -6.03
C MET A 237 -2.86 4.07 -5.53
N GLY A 238 -2.92 5.29 -6.10
CA GLY A 238 -4.01 6.22 -5.79
C GLY A 238 -5.38 5.62 -6.09
N GLU A 239 -5.49 4.93 -7.23
CA GLU A 239 -6.70 4.21 -7.64
C GLU A 239 -7.04 3.04 -6.72
N MET A 240 -6.04 2.22 -6.36
CA MET A 240 -6.20 1.11 -5.42
C MET A 240 -6.66 1.60 -4.03
N LEU A 241 -6.09 2.71 -3.56
CA LEU A 241 -6.48 3.33 -2.29
C LEU A 241 -7.93 3.81 -2.33
N ALA A 242 -8.34 4.50 -3.40
CA ALA A 242 -9.72 4.90 -3.57
C ALA A 242 -10.68 3.70 -3.57
N ALA A 243 -10.33 2.64 -4.30
CA ALA A 243 -11.08 1.38 -4.35
C ALA A 243 -11.23 0.68 -2.99
N LEU A 244 -10.28 0.87 -2.08
CA LEU A 244 -10.32 0.40 -0.70
C LEU A 244 -11.06 1.36 0.25
N GLY A 245 -11.72 2.40 -0.28
CA GLY A 245 -12.44 3.41 0.47
C GLY A 245 -11.57 4.57 0.97
N GLN A 246 -10.25 4.54 0.73
CA GLN A 246 -9.33 5.64 1.06
C GLN A 246 -9.35 6.72 -0.03
N VAL A 247 -10.54 7.23 -0.37
CA VAL A 247 -10.77 8.17 -1.49
C VAL A 247 -9.97 9.46 -1.32
N GLU A 248 -9.90 10.00 -0.10
CA GLU A 248 -9.12 11.22 0.19
C GLU A 248 -7.64 11.02 -0.10
N LEU A 249 -7.05 9.92 0.41
CA LEU A 249 -5.64 9.61 0.18
C LEU A 249 -5.37 9.30 -1.30
N GLY A 250 -6.27 8.56 -1.96
CA GLY A 250 -6.19 8.30 -3.40
C GLY A 250 -6.18 9.58 -4.22
N SER A 251 -7.05 10.54 -3.89
CA SER A 251 -7.08 11.87 -4.54
C SER A 251 -5.75 12.61 -4.40
N VAL A 252 -5.11 12.56 -3.22
CA VAL A 252 -3.80 13.20 -3.00
C VAL A 252 -2.73 12.61 -3.92
N PHE A 253 -2.71 11.29 -4.14
CA PHE A 253 -1.75 10.65 -5.05
C PHE A 253 -1.91 11.14 -6.49
N LEU A 254 -3.14 11.25 -6.99
CA LEU A 254 -3.38 11.76 -8.34
C LEU A 254 -3.07 13.26 -8.46
N GLU A 255 -3.32 14.03 -7.41
CA GLU A 255 -2.96 15.45 -7.38
C GLU A 255 -1.45 15.69 -7.41
N ASP A 256 -0.67 14.89 -6.67
CA ASP A 256 0.79 14.93 -6.71
C ASP A 256 1.33 14.70 -8.13
N LEU A 257 0.73 13.77 -8.89
CA LEU A 257 1.14 13.49 -10.27
C LEU A 257 0.86 14.65 -11.21
N VAL A 258 -0.32 15.25 -11.12
CA VAL A 258 -0.67 16.41 -11.96
C VAL A 258 0.20 17.61 -11.60
N ASN A 259 0.47 17.83 -10.30
CA ASN A 259 1.38 18.90 -9.85
C ASN A 259 2.82 18.68 -10.31
N ALA A 260 3.24 17.41 -10.49
CA ALA A 260 4.53 17.05 -11.07
C ALA A 260 4.58 17.22 -12.61
N GLY A 261 3.51 17.75 -13.23
CA GLY A 261 3.46 18.04 -14.67
C GLY A 261 3.00 16.88 -15.55
N LEU A 262 2.51 15.78 -14.96
CA LEU A 262 1.91 14.71 -15.76
C LEU A 262 0.55 15.11 -16.30
N ASP A 263 0.40 14.96 -17.60
CA ASP A 263 -0.79 15.38 -18.32
C ASP A 263 -1.28 14.30 -19.29
N PHE A 264 -2.19 13.46 -18.80
CA PHE A 264 -2.95 12.53 -19.63
C PHE A 264 -4.45 12.70 -19.35
N LYS A 265 -5.26 12.52 -20.39
CA LYS A 265 -6.71 12.74 -20.32
C LYS A 265 -7.38 11.88 -19.24
N GLY A 266 -6.99 10.60 -19.16
CA GLY A 266 -7.48 9.66 -18.13
C GLY A 266 -7.16 10.13 -16.70
N LEU A 267 -5.89 10.47 -16.44
CA LEU A 267 -5.45 10.97 -15.13
C LEU A 267 -6.21 12.22 -14.69
N ARG A 268 -6.42 13.20 -15.59
CA ARG A 268 -7.20 14.41 -15.27
C ARG A 268 -8.66 14.09 -14.94
N ARG A 269 -9.28 13.18 -15.71
CA ARG A 269 -10.66 12.73 -15.46
C ARG A 269 -10.77 12.09 -14.08
N HIS A 270 -9.90 11.13 -13.78
CA HIS A 270 -9.93 10.39 -12.52
C HIS A 270 -9.64 11.30 -11.33
N ARG A 271 -8.63 12.20 -11.46
CA ARG A 271 -8.33 13.21 -10.44
C ARG A 271 -9.55 14.07 -10.13
N LYS A 272 -10.24 14.56 -11.17
CA LYS A 272 -11.42 15.41 -10.98
C LYS A 272 -12.49 14.69 -10.16
N VAL A 273 -12.84 13.47 -10.56
CA VAL A 273 -13.86 12.63 -9.91
C VAL A 273 -13.46 12.29 -8.47
N LEU A 274 -12.21 11.87 -8.23
CA LEU A 274 -11.73 11.57 -6.87
C LEU A 274 -11.69 12.82 -5.99
N LYS A 275 -11.30 13.97 -6.53
CA LYS A 275 -11.24 15.23 -5.77
C LYS A 275 -12.63 15.71 -5.36
N GLU A 276 -13.60 15.63 -6.26
CA GLU A 276 -15.01 15.95 -5.95
C GLU A 276 -15.58 15.00 -4.90
N ALA A 277 -15.30 13.69 -5.02
CA ALA A 277 -15.72 12.71 -4.03
C ALA A 277 -15.06 12.90 -2.66
N ALA A 278 -13.76 13.18 -2.62
CA ALA A 278 -13.03 13.47 -1.39
C ALA A 278 -13.59 14.72 -0.67
N GLU A 279 -13.89 15.78 -1.42
CA GLU A 279 -14.49 16.99 -0.85
C GLU A 279 -15.90 16.73 -0.30
N ALA A 280 -16.71 15.94 -1.01
CA ALA A 280 -18.03 15.56 -0.53
C ALA A 280 -17.95 14.76 0.79
N LEU A 281 -17.02 13.79 0.90
CA LEU A 281 -16.80 13.02 2.13
C LEU A 281 -16.41 13.93 3.30
N ARG A 282 -15.51 14.89 3.06
CA ARG A 282 -15.06 15.88 4.04
C ARG A 282 -16.20 16.76 4.55
N ILE A 283 -17.05 17.27 3.65
CA ILE A 283 -18.23 18.08 4.00
C ILE A 283 -19.21 17.28 4.86
N LEU A 284 -19.46 16.03 4.48
CA LEU A 284 -20.37 15.15 5.21
C LEU A 284 -19.82 14.69 6.56
N LYS A 285 -18.55 15.00 6.88
CA LYS A 285 -17.82 14.51 8.06
C LYS A 285 -17.96 13.00 8.24
N LEU A 286 -18.12 12.29 7.13
CA LEU A 286 -18.08 10.84 7.12
C LEU A 286 -16.62 10.50 7.35
N ALA A 287 -16.32 9.84 8.47
CA ALA A 287 -14.95 9.37 8.68
C ALA A 287 -14.55 8.55 7.43
N PRO A 288 -13.26 8.56 7.01
CA PRO A 288 -12.81 7.92 5.78
C PRO A 288 -13.28 6.46 5.65
N ASN A 289 -13.44 5.77 6.78
CA ASN A 289 -13.90 4.40 6.85
C ASN A 289 -15.38 4.25 7.24
N ALA A 290 -16.08 5.33 7.63
CA ALA A 290 -17.46 5.28 8.13
C ALA A 290 -18.49 4.97 7.05
N VAL A 291 -18.25 5.26 5.77
CA VAL A 291 -19.16 4.84 4.69
C VAL A 291 -19.13 3.31 4.55
N PHE A 292 -17.94 2.72 4.70
CA PHE A 292 -17.75 1.26 4.65
C PHE A 292 -18.18 0.59 5.96
N LEU A 293 -17.81 1.13 7.13
CA LEU A 293 -18.13 0.59 8.46
C LEU A 293 -19.60 0.84 8.89
N ARG A 294 -20.22 1.99 8.59
CA ARG A 294 -21.64 2.20 8.92
C ARG A 294 -22.57 1.50 7.93
N GLY A 295 -22.15 1.33 6.68
CA GLY A 295 -22.88 0.50 5.71
C GLY A 295 -22.85 -0.99 6.04
N SER A 296 -21.75 -1.49 6.62
CA SER A 296 -21.55 -2.93 6.87
C SER A 296 -21.81 -3.41 8.31
N ILE A 297 -21.72 -2.55 9.34
CA ILE A 297 -21.80 -3.00 10.74
C ILE A 297 -23.14 -2.69 11.43
N VAL A 298 -23.98 -1.74 10.97
CA VAL A 298 -25.06 -1.22 11.84
C VAL A 298 -26.51 -1.41 11.37
N LEU A 299 -26.86 -1.72 10.11
CA LEU A 299 -28.27 -1.45 9.70
C LEU A 299 -29.03 -2.41 8.78
N VAL A 300 -28.58 -3.64 8.51
CA VAL A 300 -29.44 -4.59 7.78
C VAL A 300 -29.29 -6.02 8.30
N GLY A 301 -30.24 -6.44 9.14
CA GLY A 301 -30.52 -7.87 9.33
C GLY A 301 -30.99 -8.49 7.99
N PRO A 302 -30.66 -9.76 7.71
CA PRO A 302 -30.79 -10.40 6.39
C PRO A 302 -32.22 -10.46 5.80
N SER A 303 -33.24 -9.99 6.52
CA SER A 303 -34.66 -10.09 6.15
C SER A 303 -35.31 -8.81 5.62
N ALA A 304 -34.58 -7.69 5.46
CA ALA A 304 -35.17 -6.40 5.09
C ALA A 304 -34.82 -5.86 3.69
N LEU A 305 -34.08 -6.60 2.85
CA LEU A 305 -33.71 -6.15 1.50
C LEU A 305 -34.30 -7.05 0.39
N PRO A 306 -34.62 -6.48 -0.79
CA PRO A 306 -35.03 -7.25 -1.96
C PRO A 306 -33.98 -8.29 -2.35
N PRO A 307 -34.37 -9.39 -3.03
CA PRO A 307 -33.43 -10.38 -3.54
C PRO A 307 -32.41 -9.70 -4.48
N GLY A 308 -31.11 -9.81 -4.17
CA GLY A 308 -30.02 -9.26 -4.98
C GLY A 308 -29.05 -8.31 -4.27
N ILE A 309 -29.37 -7.80 -3.06
CA ILE A 309 -28.53 -6.80 -2.36
C ILE A 309 -27.84 -7.35 -1.10
N SER A 310 -28.34 -8.46 -0.53
CA SER A 310 -27.84 -9.02 0.74
C SER A 310 -26.43 -9.64 0.71
N GLY A 311 -25.94 -10.05 -0.47
CA GLY A 311 -24.61 -10.66 -0.61
C GLY A 311 -23.44 -9.68 -0.56
N HIS A 312 -23.65 -8.40 -0.88
CA HIS A 312 -22.57 -7.42 -1.07
C HIS A 312 -22.10 -6.73 0.21
N VAL A 313 -22.93 -6.75 1.26
CA VAL A 313 -22.65 -6.06 2.54
C VAL A 313 -21.85 -6.93 3.50
N TRP A 314 -22.00 -8.26 3.42
CA TRP A 314 -21.39 -9.21 4.36
C TRP A 314 -19.95 -9.59 4.00
N ALA A 315 -19.62 -9.66 2.70
CA ALA A 315 -18.27 -10.03 2.26
C ALA A 315 -17.24 -8.90 2.45
N GLY A 316 -17.66 -7.63 2.44
CA GLY A 316 -16.73 -6.49 2.54
C GLY A 316 -16.09 -6.30 3.92
N SER A 317 -16.81 -6.60 5.01
CA SER A 317 -16.34 -6.38 6.38
C SER A 317 -15.26 -7.37 6.83
N ALA A 318 -15.22 -8.58 6.25
CA ALA A 318 -14.23 -9.60 6.58
C ALA A 318 -12.82 -9.29 6.02
N PHE A 319 -12.71 -8.52 4.92
CA PHE A 319 -11.43 -8.21 4.28
C PHE A 319 -10.76 -6.93 4.78
N THR A 320 -11.52 -5.95 5.27
CA THR A 320 -10.95 -4.66 5.74
C THR A 320 -10.58 -4.66 7.22
N ALA A 321 -11.17 -5.53 8.04
CA ALA A 321 -10.91 -5.56 9.48
C ALA A 321 -9.42 -5.74 9.85
N PRO A 322 -8.64 -6.66 9.26
CA PRO A 322 -7.23 -6.84 9.66
C PRO A 322 -6.32 -5.69 9.22
N ILE A 323 -6.63 -5.05 8.08
CA ILE A 323 -5.83 -3.96 7.50
C ILE A 323 -6.11 -2.64 8.22
N VAL A 324 -7.37 -2.39 8.58
CA VAL A 324 -7.78 -1.17 9.28
C VAL A 324 -7.46 -1.26 10.78
N VAL A 325 -7.72 -2.39 11.45
CA VAL A 325 -7.50 -2.52 12.90
C VAL A 325 -6.00 -2.48 13.26
N ASN A 326 -5.12 -3.14 12.48
CA ASN A 326 -3.67 -3.07 12.73
C ASN A 326 -3.03 -1.72 12.38
N ALA A 327 -3.60 -0.95 11.43
CA ALA A 327 -3.05 0.35 11.04
C ALA A 327 -3.32 1.43 12.10
N PHE A 328 -4.38 1.31 12.89
CA PHE A 328 -4.74 2.30 13.92
C PHE A 328 -4.33 1.90 15.35
N GLN A 329 -4.24 0.61 15.69
CA GLN A 329 -3.86 0.21 17.07
C GLN A 329 -2.38 0.48 17.40
N ARG A 330 -1.48 0.55 16.41
CA ARG A 330 -0.03 0.71 16.70
C ARG A 330 0.41 2.14 17.03
N ASP A 331 -0.35 3.16 16.66
CA ASP A 331 0.00 4.55 16.96
C ASP A 331 -0.46 5.00 18.37
N GLU A 332 -1.39 4.28 19.02
CA GLU A 332 -1.73 4.53 20.43
C GLU A 332 -0.70 3.92 21.41
N ASP A 333 0.02 2.88 21.01
CA ASP A 333 1.01 2.20 21.88
C ASP A 333 2.42 2.83 21.84
N ALA A 334 2.64 3.84 21.00
CA ALA A 334 3.90 4.58 20.91
C ALA A 334 3.88 5.85 21.78
N ALA A 335 3.56 5.71 23.07
CA ALA A 335 3.84 6.77 24.02
C ALA A 335 5.37 6.89 24.23
N PRO A 336 5.95 8.11 24.26
CA PRO A 336 7.35 8.28 24.64
C PRO A 336 7.54 7.72 26.04
N THR A 337 8.65 7.02 26.28
CA THR A 337 9.06 6.56 27.60
C THR A 337 9.23 7.77 28.52
N THR A 338 8.15 8.21 29.15
CA THR A 338 8.16 9.19 30.22
C THR A 338 8.74 8.53 31.45
N VAL A 339 9.78 9.17 31.98
CA VAL A 339 10.36 8.89 33.29
C VAL A 339 9.23 8.73 34.31
N LEU A 340 9.27 7.63 35.06
CA LEU A 340 8.32 7.30 36.13
C LEU A 340 8.29 8.44 37.17
N VAL A 341 7.33 9.35 37.04
CA VAL A 341 6.85 10.15 38.17
C VAL A 341 5.78 9.31 38.84
N GLU A 342 6.06 8.89 40.06
CA GLU A 342 5.14 8.15 40.93
C GLU A 342 3.91 9.04 41.20
N SER A 343 2.88 8.88 40.38
CA SER A 343 1.62 9.60 40.55
C SER A 343 0.82 8.94 41.67
N VAL A 344 0.55 9.71 42.71
CA VAL A 344 -0.35 9.37 43.81
C VAL A 344 -1.68 8.84 43.24
N PRO A 345 -2.16 7.64 43.65
CA PRO A 345 -3.39 7.08 43.13
C PRO A 345 -4.56 8.00 43.46
N SER A 346 -5.20 8.52 42.42
CA SER A 346 -6.50 9.17 42.58
C SER A 346 -7.54 8.11 42.94
N PRO A 347 -8.42 8.35 43.93
CA PRO A 347 -9.44 7.39 44.32
C PRO A 347 -10.40 7.17 43.15
N THR A 348 -10.26 6.02 42.48
CA THR A 348 -11.22 5.56 41.50
C THR A 348 -12.50 5.18 42.24
N LEU A 349 -13.53 6.01 42.10
CA LEU A 349 -14.88 5.62 42.52
C LEU A 349 -15.26 4.33 41.76
N PRO A 350 -15.83 3.32 42.44
CA PRO A 350 -16.11 2.00 41.85
C PRO A 350 -17.19 2.00 40.75
N PHE A 351 -17.76 3.17 40.43
CA PHE A 351 -18.89 3.31 39.51
C PHE A 351 -18.67 4.45 38.52
N ASN A 352 -18.54 4.10 37.24
CA ASN A 352 -18.47 5.05 36.14
C ASN A 352 -19.89 5.38 35.63
N TRP A 353 -20.49 6.43 36.20
CA TRP A 353 -21.85 6.89 35.84
C TRP A 353 -22.03 7.22 34.35
N ARG A 354 -20.95 7.56 33.63
CA ARG A 354 -21.02 7.77 32.17
C ARG A 354 -21.38 6.50 31.42
N HIS A 355 -20.87 5.35 31.86
CA HIS A 355 -21.18 4.08 31.23
C HIS A 355 -22.66 3.70 31.42
N ILE A 356 -23.22 3.97 32.60
CA ILE A 356 -24.64 3.72 32.89
C ILE A 356 -25.54 4.63 32.05
N ALA A 357 -25.20 5.92 31.95
CA ALA A 357 -25.96 6.88 31.15
C ALA A 357 -25.97 6.52 29.66
N VAL A 358 -24.82 6.09 29.10
CA VAL A 358 -24.71 5.66 27.71
C VAL A 358 -25.50 4.37 27.46
N SER A 359 -25.39 3.38 28.34
CA SER A 359 -26.17 2.13 28.22
C SER A 359 -27.67 2.36 28.31
N PHE A 360 -28.12 3.28 29.17
CA PHE A 360 -29.54 3.63 29.30
C PHE A 360 -30.07 4.36 28.05
N ALA A 361 -29.32 5.35 27.54
CA ALA A 361 -29.70 6.07 26.32
C ALA A 361 -29.79 5.14 25.11
N PHE A 362 -28.85 4.19 25.00
CA PHE A 362 -28.87 3.17 23.94
C PHE A 362 -30.08 2.25 24.07
N GLY A 363 -30.39 1.76 25.28
CA GLY A 363 -31.57 0.92 25.54
C GLY A 363 -32.88 1.62 25.18
N PHE A 364 -33.01 2.91 25.51
CA PHE A 364 -34.19 3.70 25.16
C PHE A 364 -34.35 3.86 23.63
N LEU A 365 -33.26 4.13 22.92
CA LEU A 365 -33.28 4.27 21.45
C LEU A 365 -33.74 2.96 20.77
N VAL A 366 -33.21 1.82 21.21
CA VAL A 366 -33.59 0.50 20.68
C VAL A 366 -35.07 0.20 20.94
N ALA A 367 -35.56 0.49 22.14
CA ALA A 367 -36.98 0.30 22.48
C ALA A 367 -37.90 1.19 21.63
N ALA A 368 -37.52 2.44 21.39
CA ALA A 368 -38.27 3.36 20.54
C ALA A 368 -38.37 2.87 19.09
N LEU A 369 -37.24 2.39 18.52
CA LEU A 369 -37.21 1.86 17.15
C LEU A 369 -38.05 0.58 17.01
N LEU A 370 -38.01 -0.32 18.00
CA LEU A 370 -38.89 -1.50 18.03
C LEU A 370 -40.36 -1.11 18.11
N GLY A 371 -40.69 -0.07 18.89
CA GLY A 371 -42.03 0.50 18.96
C GLY A 371 -42.54 0.98 17.60
N PHE A 372 -41.71 1.71 16.85
CA PHE A 372 -42.04 2.18 15.50
C PHE A 372 -42.24 1.02 14.51
N GLN A 373 -41.40 -0.02 14.57
CA GLN A 373 -41.58 -1.19 13.70
C GLN A 373 -42.88 -1.94 13.99
N LEU A 374 -43.24 -2.09 15.28
CA LEU A 374 -44.49 -2.73 15.67
C LEU A 374 -45.72 -1.94 15.22
N GLN A 375 -45.65 -0.60 15.29
CA GLN A 375 -46.70 0.29 14.85
C GLN A 375 -46.91 0.20 13.33
N GLU A 376 -45.83 0.18 12.55
CA GLU A 376 -45.90 0.06 11.09
C GLU A 376 -46.44 -1.31 10.65
N TRP A 377 -46.05 -2.39 11.35
CA TRP A 377 -46.63 -3.72 11.11
C TRP A 377 -48.14 -3.74 11.38
N ARG A 378 -48.61 -3.15 12.48
CA ARG A 378 -50.05 -3.03 12.78
C ARG A 378 -50.78 -2.21 11.72
N ARG A 379 -50.18 -1.13 11.22
CA ARG A 379 -50.74 -0.29 10.16
C ARG A 379 -50.92 -1.08 8.86
N ARG A 380 -49.92 -1.87 8.46
CA ARG A 380 -50.00 -2.74 7.28
C ARG A 380 -51.04 -3.85 7.42
N ALA A 381 -51.14 -4.46 8.61
CA ALA A 381 -52.15 -5.48 8.91
C ALA A 381 -53.59 -4.94 8.88
N ALA A 382 -53.80 -3.66 9.22
CA ALA A 382 -55.10 -3.01 9.10
C ALA A 382 -55.48 -2.74 7.62
N LEU A 383 -54.53 -2.24 6.83
CA LEU A 383 -54.74 -1.99 5.40
C LEU A 383 -55.02 -3.27 4.60
N GLY A 384 -54.34 -4.37 4.92
CA GLY A 384 -54.57 -5.66 4.26
C GLY A 384 -55.99 -6.20 4.45
N ARG A 385 -56.62 -5.97 5.62
CA ARG A 385 -58.00 -6.40 5.89
C ARG A 385 -59.04 -5.61 5.07
N GLN A 386 -58.84 -4.30 4.91
CA GLN A 386 -59.76 -3.47 4.12
C GLN A 386 -59.78 -3.86 2.64
N VAL A 387 -58.62 -4.24 2.07
CA VAL A 387 -58.53 -4.69 0.67
C VAL A 387 -59.24 -6.02 0.45
N GLN A 388 -59.29 -6.88 1.47
CA GLN A 388 -59.97 -8.17 1.40
C GLN A 388 -61.49 -8.02 1.50
N GLU A 389 -61.98 -7.08 2.31
CA GLU A 389 -63.40 -6.74 2.42
C GLU A 389 -63.94 -6.00 1.17
N SER A 390 -63.13 -5.22 0.45
CA SER A 390 -63.57 -4.55 -0.78
C SER A 390 -63.66 -5.45 -2.02
N ASN A 391 -63.06 -6.64 -1.96
CA ASN A 391 -63.04 -7.63 -3.05
C ASN A 391 -64.01 -8.80 -2.83
N SER A 392 -64.80 -8.75 -1.74
CA SER A 392 -65.87 -9.69 -1.42
C SER A 392 -67.22 -9.04 -1.73
#